data_AF-A0A9X2E169-F1
#
_entry.id   AF-A0A9X2E169-F1
#
_cell.length_a   1.000
_cell.length_b   1.000
_cell.length_c   1.000
_cell.angle_alpha   90.00
_cell.angle_beta   90.00
_cell.angle_gamma   90.00
#
_symmetry.space_group_name_H-M   'P 1'
#
loop_
_entity.id
_entity.type
_entity.pdbx_description
1 polymer ?
#
loop_
_entity_poly.entity_id
_entity_poly.type
_entity_poly.pdbx_seq_one_letter_code
_entity_poly.pdbx_strand_id
1 'polypeptide(L)'
;MTARESPRDEPSLEVVAKSSAWQGFLSGATVIATSMLLEIISKLLESWVGESGVLSSLSYWLSRIAVLVVVLAAGYVLWRRLSAVRERMRAERELRLTADLVPPGPAPPTMPGPPAPPRVDPGLNGDIVAAVLRELPFDRYAAAALYDTVSAMLVVWRRVPQAWPAEQRSATAVIADLVRTGALRHGEHDRLVRTAVPERPARAEVLASLEWEAALPSLLRHHADRATRWAAALDSAHLASGARRWFEQEQDQLRTLIARTAAHAADFAPSLLDAAIPELTRIVDALDLWSVRDGSESANRAVLQALPPLIPRSRYPLEYELARIRTGHPVPTSHISWLHPYKAALAARADTLRALALLESPPPNQPDLKKEGGERNTPPVAADEAVRLLERAWRRLPRRDVAGEVGALIDLGVLHLREGRLGVARDRLDAARVLAEAGRDPAGAAHAVETSGVMWWARGERRRALRSWQRALRTYRELDHRLGIARCLQHLGSALVIAPEYGALLLPEDTDRAQVVRQAAGWLAECERLRRHPPGHHDPTCLASRYRDLARAAVGEPLPTGIDRWPSAEPDHL
;
A
#
# COMPACT_ATOMS: atom_id res chain seq x y z
N MET A 1 11.99 -21.53 53.03
CA MET A 1 12.25 -20.09 53.29
C MET A 1 13.19 -19.61 52.18
N THR A 2 12.67 -19.28 51.00
CA THR A 2 12.09 -17.98 50.58
C THR A 2 13.11 -16.84 50.49
N ALA A 3 13.63 -16.62 49.28
CA ALA A 3 13.82 -15.29 48.72
C ALA A 3 13.53 -15.40 47.22
N ARG A 4 12.24 -15.21 46.86
CA ARG A 4 11.76 -15.01 45.49
C ARG A 4 12.21 -13.60 45.08
N GLU A 5 13.13 -13.51 44.14
CA GLU A 5 13.37 -12.25 43.43
C GLU A 5 12.19 -11.98 42.49
N SER A 6 11.50 -10.88 42.75
CA SER A 6 10.39 -10.37 41.95
C SER A 6 10.91 -9.92 40.57
N PRO A 7 10.16 -10.17 39.47
CA PRO A 7 10.49 -9.56 38.19
C PRO A 7 10.38 -8.04 38.33
N ARG A 8 11.40 -7.33 37.87
CA ARG A 8 11.37 -5.86 37.74
C ARG A 8 10.26 -5.52 36.76
N ASP A 9 9.30 -4.73 37.24
CA ASP A 9 8.27 -4.11 36.43
C ASP A 9 8.92 -3.40 35.23
N GLU A 10 8.58 -3.88 34.03
CA GLU A 10 8.82 -3.12 32.80
C GLU A 10 7.98 -1.83 32.90
N PRO A 11 8.57 -0.64 32.65
CA PRO A 11 7.78 0.57 32.59
C PRO A 11 6.76 0.42 31.46
N SER A 12 5.48 0.42 31.85
CA SER A 12 4.34 0.47 30.95
C SER A 12 4.58 1.52 29.86
N LEU A 13 4.67 1.06 28.63
CA LEU A 13 4.83 1.86 27.41
C LEU A 13 3.78 2.96 27.36
N GLU A 14 4.17 4.18 27.73
CA GLU A 14 3.44 5.38 27.33
C GLU A 14 3.65 5.58 25.82
N VAL A 15 2.76 4.96 25.04
CA VAL A 15 2.52 5.41 23.69
C VAL A 15 2.25 6.91 23.79
N VAL A 16 3.13 7.74 23.24
CA VAL A 16 2.88 9.17 23.04
C VAL A 16 1.76 9.29 22.02
N ALA A 17 0.54 9.04 22.49
CA ALA A 17 -0.66 9.38 21.78
C ALA A 17 -0.62 10.89 21.57
N LYS A 18 -1.10 11.36 20.42
CA LYS A 18 -1.31 12.80 20.12
C LYS A 18 -2.17 13.53 21.19
N SER A 19 -2.69 12.80 22.20
CA SER A 19 -3.32 13.30 23.43
C SER A 19 -3.35 12.22 24.54
N SER A 20 -2.23 11.82 25.14
CA SER A 20 -2.18 10.75 26.18
C SER A 20 -2.86 11.14 27.51
N ALA A 21 -2.87 12.43 27.86
CA ALA A 21 -3.45 12.92 29.11
C ALA A 21 -4.95 12.60 29.31
N TRP A 22 -5.69 12.34 28.22
CA TRP A 22 -7.13 12.11 28.27
C TRP A 22 -7.53 10.63 28.42
N GLN A 23 -6.65 9.67 28.13
CA GLN A 23 -7.01 8.24 28.13
C GLN A 23 -7.05 7.62 29.53
N GLY A 24 -6.19 8.05 30.46
CA GLY A 24 -6.21 7.57 31.85
C GLY A 24 -7.33 8.19 32.69
N PHE A 25 -7.65 9.45 32.45
CA PHE A 25 -8.63 10.21 33.24
C PHE A 25 -10.09 9.81 32.95
N LEU A 26 -10.39 9.33 31.73
CA LEU A 26 -11.75 9.08 31.24
C LEU A 26 -12.12 7.59 31.08
N SER A 27 -11.41 6.67 31.76
CA SER A 27 -11.87 5.28 31.82
C SER A 27 -13.25 5.21 32.49
N GLY A 28 -14.16 4.38 31.96
CA GLY A 28 -15.57 4.38 32.40
C GLY A 28 -15.77 4.13 33.91
N ALA A 29 -14.85 3.41 34.55
CA ALA A 29 -14.89 3.15 36.00
C ALA A 29 -14.34 4.33 36.83
N THR A 30 -13.30 5.02 36.36
CA THR A 30 -12.73 6.18 37.07
C THR A 30 -13.62 7.40 37.00
N VAL A 31 -14.38 7.60 35.91
CA VAL A 31 -15.36 8.70 35.79
C VAL A 31 -16.50 8.53 36.80
N ILE A 32 -17.10 7.34 36.88
CA ILE A 32 -18.20 7.10 37.83
C ILE A 32 -17.69 7.26 39.26
N ALA A 33 -16.51 6.72 39.58
CA ALA A 33 -15.90 6.86 40.89
C ALA A 33 -15.59 8.32 41.23
N THR A 34 -14.98 9.10 40.32
CA THR A 34 -14.66 10.51 40.57
C THR A 34 -15.90 11.41 40.62
N SER A 35 -16.93 11.15 39.81
CA SER A 35 -18.21 11.86 39.90
C SER A 35 -18.93 11.57 41.22
N MET A 36 -18.98 10.31 41.67
CA MET A 36 -19.53 9.94 42.97
C MET A 36 -18.72 10.56 44.12
N LEU A 37 -17.38 10.56 44.04
CA LEU A 37 -16.52 11.18 45.05
C LEU A 37 -16.73 12.69 45.13
N LEU A 38 -16.81 13.38 43.98
CA LEU A 38 -17.10 14.82 43.95
C LEU A 38 -18.49 15.14 44.51
N GLU A 39 -19.50 14.31 44.20
CA GLU A 39 -20.86 14.50 44.68
C GLU A 39 -21.00 14.22 46.18
N ILE A 40 -20.29 13.20 46.68
CA ILE A 40 -20.19 12.90 48.12
C ILE A 40 -19.45 14.03 48.85
N ILE A 41 -18.32 14.51 48.32
CA ILE A 41 -17.56 15.63 48.89
C ILE A 41 -18.40 16.91 48.87
N SER A 42 -19.16 17.17 47.80
CA SER A 42 -20.07 18.31 47.67
C SER A 42 -21.16 18.27 48.74
N LYS A 43 -21.80 17.10 48.94
CA LYS A 43 -22.84 16.94 49.98
C LYS A 43 -22.29 16.97 51.39
N LEU A 44 -21.07 16.46 51.61
CA LEU A 44 -20.36 16.56 52.89
C LEU A 44 -20.03 18.01 53.22
N LEU A 45 -19.54 18.78 52.24
CA LEU A 45 -19.31 20.22 52.38
C LEU A 45 -20.62 20.96 52.67
N GLU A 46 -21.73 20.65 51.99
CA GLU A 46 -23.04 21.25 52.29
C GLU A 46 -23.50 20.98 53.74
N SER A 47 -23.23 19.78 54.30
CA SER A 47 -23.60 19.46 55.68
C SER A 47 -22.73 20.12 56.75
N TRP A 48 -21.50 20.53 56.41
CA TRP A 48 -20.55 21.20 57.32
C TRP A 48 -20.62 22.73 57.26
N VAL A 49 -21.36 23.31 56.30
CA VAL A 49 -21.26 24.73 55.90
C VAL A 49 -22.51 25.51 56.29
N GLY A 50 -22.62 25.83 57.58
CA GLY A 50 -23.71 26.66 58.10
C GLY A 50 -23.55 28.18 57.91
N GLU A 51 -22.34 28.76 57.76
CA GLU A 51 -22.19 30.22 58.02
C GLU A 51 -21.19 31.06 57.19
N SER A 52 -20.61 30.60 56.06
CA SER A 52 -19.61 31.43 55.34
C SER A 52 -19.80 31.55 53.82
N GLY A 53 -20.03 32.78 53.33
CA GLY A 53 -20.29 33.12 51.91
C GLY A 53 -19.11 32.91 50.93
N VAL A 54 -17.89 32.65 51.41
CA VAL A 54 -16.74 32.29 50.55
C VAL A 54 -16.84 30.82 50.09
N LEU A 55 -17.51 29.96 50.86
CA LEU A 55 -17.61 28.52 50.62
C LEU A 55 -18.81 28.14 49.73
N SER A 56 -19.87 28.94 49.67
CA SER A 56 -20.96 28.76 48.68
C SER A 56 -20.46 28.94 47.24
N SER A 57 -19.50 29.85 47.04
CA SER A 57 -18.81 30.03 45.76
C SER A 57 -18.01 28.77 45.38
N LEU A 58 -17.38 28.09 46.35
CA LEU A 58 -16.60 26.88 46.12
C LEU A 58 -17.50 25.69 45.72
N SER A 59 -18.64 25.49 46.40
CA SER A 59 -19.63 24.47 46.06
C SER A 59 -20.21 24.67 44.64
N TYR A 60 -20.52 25.92 44.28
CA TYR A 60 -20.96 26.27 42.93
C TYR A 60 -19.94 25.90 41.85
N TRP A 61 -18.65 26.16 42.08
CA TRP A 61 -17.59 25.75 41.15
C TRP A 61 -17.39 24.23 41.10
N LEU A 62 -17.48 23.52 42.23
CA LEU A 62 -17.37 22.06 42.29
C LEU A 62 -18.47 21.36 41.47
N SER A 63 -19.71 21.83 41.60
CA SER A 63 -20.85 21.31 40.83
C SER A 63 -20.68 21.51 39.32
N ARG A 64 -20.20 22.69 38.89
CA ARG A 64 -19.91 22.94 37.45
C ARG A 64 -18.76 22.09 36.93
N ILE A 65 -17.74 21.81 37.74
CA ILE A 65 -16.66 20.88 37.40
C ILE A 65 -17.20 19.45 37.26
N ALA A 66 -18.07 18.99 38.17
CA ALA A 66 -18.70 17.68 38.08
C ALA A 66 -19.53 17.54 36.80
N VAL A 67 -20.34 18.55 36.46
CA VAL A 67 -21.11 18.58 35.21
C VAL A 67 -20.18 18.56 33.99
N LEU A 68 -19.09 19.33 33.99
CA LEU A 68 -18.10 19.33 32.91
C LEU A 68 -17.46 17.93 32.73
N VAL A 69 -17.09 17.25 33.82
CA VAL A 69 -16.54 15.89 33.79
C VAL A 69 -17.54 14.91 33.19
N VAL A 70 -18.82 14.97 33.60
CA VAL A 70 -19.88 14.12 33.05
C VAL A 70 -20.10 14.39 31.56
N VAL A 71 -20.11 15.65 31.13
CA VAL A 71 -20.24 16.03 29.71
C VAL A 71 -19.05 15.54 28.89
N LEU A 72 -17.81 15.69 29.40
CA LEU A 72 -16.61 15.19 28.74
C LEU A 72 -16.60 13.66 28.65
N ALA A 73 -17.05 12.96 29.70
CA ALA A 73 -17.17 11.52 29.70
C ALA A 73 -18.26 11.02 28.74
N ALA A 74 -19.43 11.66 28.72
CA ALA A 74 -20.49 11.35 27.77
C ALA A 74 -20.02 11.59 26.32
N GLY A 75 -19.31 12.70 26.08
CA GLY A 75 -18.67 13.01 24.81
C GLY A 75 -17.63 11.97 24.40
N TYR A 76 -16.79 11.51 25.34
CA TYR A 76 -15.81 10.45 25.10
C TYR A 76 -16.47 9.11 24.77
N VAL A 77 -17.50 8.70 25.52
CA VAL A 77 -18.25 7.46 25.26
C VAL A 77 -18.93 7.52 23.89
N LEU A 78 -19.54 8.65 23.54
CA LEU A 78 -20.14 8.86 22.21
C LEU A 78 -19.07 8.80 21.11
N TRP A 79 -17.94 9.49 21.30
CA TRP A 79 -16.81 9.46 20.38
C TRP A 79 -16.26 8.03 20.20
N ARG A 80 -16.11 7.28 21.29
CA ARG A 80 -15.65 5.87 21.29
C ARG A 80 -16.65 4.94 20.61
N ARG A 81 -17.97 5.13 20.82
CA ARG A 81 -18.99 4.37 20.08
C ARG A 81 -18.93 4.69 18.59
N LEU A 82 -18.81 5.97 18.24
CA LEU A 82 -18.67 6.39 16.84
C LEU A 82 -17.39 5.84 16.19
N SER A 83 -16.27 5.77 16.93
CA SER A 83 -15.03 5.17 16.41
C SER A 83 -15.18 3.66 16.20
N ALA A 84 -15.75 2.93 17.16
CA ALA A 84 -16.00 1.49 17.03
C ALA A 84 -16.95 1.17 15.86
N VAL A 85 -18.02 1.96 15.67
CA VAL A 85 -18.92 1.82 14.52
C VAL A 85 -18.16 2.06 13.21
N ARG A 86 -17.27 3.07 13.17
CA ARG A 86 -16.46 3.34 11.97
C ARG A 86 -15.47 2.22 11.65
N GLU A 87 -14.83 1.64 12.66
CA GLU A 87 -13.94 0.48 12.50
C GLU A 87 -14.70 -0.73 11.97
N ARG A 88 -15.89 -1.02 12.51
CA ARG A 88 -16.78 -2.06 11.97
C ARG A 88 -17.13 -1.81 10.52
N MET A 89 -17.49 -0.58 10.16
CA MET A 89 -17.81 -0.21 8.77
C MET A 89 -16.61 -0.35 7.83
N ARG A 90 -15.37 -0.14 8.29
CA ARG A 90 -14.17 -0.40 7.47
C ARG A 90 -13.97 -1.89 7.25
N ALA A 91 -14.03 -2.67 8.32
CA ALA A 91 -13.90 -4.13 8.24
C ALA A 91 -14.98 -4.73 7.33
N GLU A 92 -16.22 -4.26 7.44
CA GLU A 92 -17.32 -4.68 6.55
C GLU A 92 -17.06 -4.28 5.09
N ARG A 93 -16.48 -3.10 4.82
CA ARG A 93 -16.13 -2.70 3.46
C ARG A 93 -15.03 -3.58 2.87
N GLU A 94 -13.98 -3.85 3.63
CA GLU A 94 -12.90 -4.74 3.21
C GLU A 94 -13.42 -6.16 2.95
N LEU A 95 -14.27 -6.67 3.84
CA LEU A 95 -14.95 -7.96 3.64
C LEU A 95 -15.82 -7.95 2.38
N ARG A 96 -16.64 -6.91 2.14
CA ARG A 96 -17.46 -6.80 0.93
C ARG A 96 -16.62 -6.70 -0.34
N LEU A 97 -15.46 -6.03 -0.30
CA LEU A 97 -14.56 -5.91 -1.44
C LEU A 97 -13.90 -7.26 -1.79
N THR A 98 -13.72 -8.13 -0.82
CA THR A 98 -12.97 -9.38 -0.96
C THR A 98 -13.85 -10.64 -1.04
N ALA A 99 -15.11 -10.58 -0.60
CA ALA A 99 -16.01 -11.73 -0.48
C ALA A 99 -16.19 -12.53 -1.78
N ASP A 100 -16.27 -11.85 -2.93
CA ASP A 100 -16.53 -12.48 -4.24
C ASP A 100 -15.25 -12.78 -5.03
N LEU A 101 -14.08 -12.56 -4.45
CA LEU A 101 -12.81 -12.75 -5.16
C LEU A 101 -12.44 -14.22 -5.22
N VAL A 102 -12.40 -14.77 -6.43
CA VAL A 102 -11.85 -16.09 -6.72
C VAL A 102 -10.39 -15.91 -7.16
N PRO A 103 -9.41 -16.48 -6.43
CA PRO A 103 -8.00 -16.43 -6.80
C PRO A 103 -7.77 -16.98 -8.20
N PRO A 104 -7.05 -16.26 -9.09
CA PRO A 104 -6.67 -16.83 -10.37
C PRO A 104 -5.75 -18.03 -10.16
N GLY A 105 -5.78 -18.97 -11.12
CA GLY A 105 -4.84 -20.08 -11.17
C GLY A 105 -3.38 -19.63 -11.38
N PRO A 106 -2.41 -20.55 -11.27
CA PRO A 106 -1.02 -20.23 -11.58
C PRO A 106 -0.88 -19.74 -13.03
N ALA A 107 -0.06 -18.70 -13.23
CA ALA A 107 0.22 -18.19 -14.57
C ALA A 107 0.92 -19.29 -15.40
N PRO A 108 0.56 -19.50 -16.67
CA PRO A 108 1.27 -20.44 -17.53
C PRO A 108 2.74 -20.00 -17.70
N PRO A 109 3.68 -20.95 -17.87
CA PRO A 109 5.11 -20.66 -17.96
C PRO A 109 5.50 -19.77 -19.15
N THR A 110 4.61 -19.63 -20.13
CA THR A 110 4.72 -18.73 -21.26
C THR A 110 3.44 -17.92 -21.38
N MET A 111 3.48 -16.64 -21.02
CA MET A 111 2.44 -15.70 -21.46
C MET A 111 2.49 -15.67 -22.99
N PRO A 112 1.39 -15.93 -23.71
CA PRO A 112 1.40 -15.88 -25.16
C PRO A 112 1.82 -14.47 -25.58
N GLY A 113 2.84 -14.39 -26.45
CA GLY A 113 3.40 -13.14 -26.99
C GLY A 113 2.32 -12.23 -27.58
N PRO A 114 2.63 -10.95 -27.89
CA PRO A 114 1.62 -10.00 -28.37
C PRO A 114 0.77 -10.64 -29.48
N PRO A 115 -0.57 -10.55 -29.39
CA PRO A 115 -1.42 -11.16 -30.39
C PRO A 115 -1.06 -10.62 -31.77
N ALA A 116 -1.17 -11.47 -32.80
CA ALA A 116 -1.01 -11.03 -34.17
C ALA A 116 -1.94 -9.83 -34.44
N PRO A 117 -1.49 -8.83 -35.22
CA PRO A 117 -2.33 -7.68 -35.53
C PRO A 117 -3.64 -8.15 -36.18
N PRO A 118 -4.79 -7.58 -35.80
CA PRO A 118 -6.07 -8.01 -36.32
C PRO A 118 -6.14 -7.76 -37.83
N ARG A 119 -6.74 -8.70 -38.58
CA ARG A 119 -6.96 -8.55 -40.02
C ARG A 119 -8.05 -7.52 -40.29
N VAL A 120 -7.92 -6.73 -41.34
CA VAL A 120 -9.04 -5.89 -41.80
C VAL A 120 -10.02 -6.78 -42.56
N ASP A 121 -11.29 -6.78 -42.15
CA ASP A 121 -12.35 -7.56 -42.78
C ASP A 121 -13.52 -6.65 -43.19
N PRO A 122 -13.68 -6.37 -44.50
CA PRO A 122 -14.78 -5.56 -45.02
C PRO A 122 -16.18 -6.16 -44.73
N GLY A 123 -16.28 -7.47 -44.45
CA GLY A 123 -17.53 -8.13 -44.08
C GLY A 123 -18.08 -7.69 -42.72
N LEU A 124 -17.25 -7.03 -41.90
CA LEU A 124 -17.66 -6.43 -40.62
C LEU A 124 -18.08 -4.96 -40.76
N ASN A 125 -18.00 -4.37 -41.96
CA ASN A 125 -18.34 -2.97 -42.18
C ASN A 125 -19.82 -2.72 -41.84
N GLY A 126 -20.07 -1.70 -41.02
CA GLY A 126 -21.42 -1.37 -40.53
C GLY A 126 -21.74 -1.94 -39.15
N ASP A 127 -20.93 -2.86 -38.62
CA ASP A 127 -21.02 -3.26 -37.21
C ASP A 127 -20.33 -2.21 -36.32
N ILE A 128 -21.14 -1.36 -35.68
CA ILE A 128 -20.66 -0.31 -34.77
C ILE A 128 -19.92 -0.89 -33.56
N VAL A 129 -20.29 -2.09 -33.09
CA VAL A 129 -19.64 -2.72 -31.94
C VAL A 129 -18.24 -3.15 -32.33
N ALA A 130 -18.09 -3.84 -33.46
CA ALA A 130 -16.77 -4.20 -33.98
C ALA A 130 -15.89 -2.96 -34.25
N ALA A 131 -16.47 -1.86 -34.71
CA ALA A 131 -15.77 -0.62 -34.97
C ALA A 131 -15.32 0.10 -33.69
N VAL A 132 -16.14 0.12 -32.64
CA VAL A 132 -15.73 0.62 -31.32
C VAL A 132 -14.65 -0.28 -30.71
N LEU A 133 -14.82 -1.60 -30.82
CA LEU A 133 -13.81 -2.54 -30.35
C LEU A 133 -12.47 -2.31 -31.05
N ARG A 134 -12.43 -1.90 -32.33
CA ARG A 134 -11.20 -1.54 -33.07
C ARG A 134 -10.45 -0.37 -32.40
N GLU A 135 -11.16 0.66 -31.96
CA GLU A 135 -10.55 1.86 -31.37
C GLU A 135 -10.17 1.68 -29.89
N LEU A 136 -10.76 0.70 -29.20
CA LEU A 136 -10.41 0.41 -27.81
C LEU A 136 -8.95 -0.07 -27.65
N PRO A 137 -8.33 0.21 -26.50
CA PRO A 137 -6.89 0.05 -26.30
C PRO A 137 -6.42 -1.40 -26.15
N PHE A 138 -7.26 -2.41 -26.35
CA PHE A 138 -6.89 -3.81 -26.16
C PHE A 138 -7.14 -4.69 -27.38
N ASP A 139 -6.25 -5.68 -27.53
CA ASP A 139 -6.43 -6.81 -28.44
C ASP A 139 -6.93 -8.06 -27.69
N ARG A 140 -6.88 -8.05 -26.36
CA ARG A 140 -7.32 -9.15 -25.49
C ARG A 140 -8.21 -8.59 -24.38
N TYR A 141 -9.41 -9.13 -24.27
CA TYR A 141 -10.39 -8.73 -23.27
C TYR A 141 -10.71 -9.92 -22.36
N ALA A 142 -10.83 -9.67 -21.05
CA ALA A 142 -11.52 -10.62 -20.19
C ALA A 142 -12.99 -10.69 -20.63
N ALA A 143 -13.59 -11.88 -20.66
CA ALA A 143 -14.97 -12.05 -21.12
C ALA A 143 -15.96 -11.16 -20.34
N ALA A 144 -15.77 -11.05 -19.02
CA ALA A 144 -16.57 -10.17 -18.17
C ALA A 144 -16.40 -8.68 -18.53
N ALA A 145 -15.17 -8.21 -18.78
CA ALA A 145 -14.92 -6.82 -19.18
C ALA A 145 -15.57 -6.50 -20.52
N LEU A 146 -15.44 -7.41 -21.49
CA LEU A 146 -16.07 -7.26 -22.80
C LEU A 146 -17.60 -7.26 -22.69
N TYR A 147 -18.15 -8.15 -21.86
CA TYR A 147 -19.58 -8.20 -21.60
C TYR A 147 -20.10 -6.88 -21.02
N ASP A 148 -19.42 -6.32 -20.01
CA ASP A 148 -19.79 -5.05 -19.40
C ASP A 148 -19.69 -3.88 -20.40
N THR A 149 -18.64 -3.86 -21.22
CA THR A 149 -18.44 -2.86 -22.27
C THR A 149 -19.52 -2.93 -23.34
N VAL A 150 -19.78 -4.12 -23.91
CA VAL A 150 -20.82 -4.31 -24.94
C VAL A 150 -22.21 -4.04 -24.36
N SER A 151 -22.47 -4.47 -23.13
CA SER A 151 -23.73 -4.16 -22.44
C SER A 151 -23.93 -2.65 -22.29
N ALA A 152 -22.88 -1.91 -21.91
CA ALA A 152 -22.95 -0.46 -21.81
C ALA A 152 -23.30 0.18 -23.15
N MET A 153 -22.66 -0.24 -24.25
CA MET A 153 -22.92 0.25 -25.61
C MET A 153 -24.38 0.04 -26.02
N LEU A 154 -24.93 -1.15 -25.77
CA LEU A 154 -26.32 -1.49 -26.11
C LEU A 154 -27.35 -0.73 -25.25
N VAL A 155 -26.99 -0.39 -24.01
CA VAL A 155 -27.90 0.30 -23.08
C VAL A 155 -28.02 1.80 -23.40
N VAL A 156 -27.04 2.44 -24.04
CA VAL A 156 -27.10 3.88 -24.33
C VAL A 156 -28.35 4.25 -25.13
N TRP A 157 -28.72 3.43 -26.10
CA TRP A 157 -29.90 3.64 -26.95
C TRP A 157 -31.22 3.59 -26.18
N ARG A 158 -31.26 2.96 -24.98
CA ARG A 158 -32.45 2.99 -24.12
C ARG A 158 -32.75 4.38 -23.56
N ARG A 159 -31.77 5.29 -23.58
CA ARG A 159 -31.90 6.67 -23.08
C ARG A 159 -32.30 7.66 -24.17
N VAL A 160 -32.39 7.23 -25.43
CA VAL A 160 -32.78 8.07 -26.57
C VAL A 160 -34.23 7.72 -26.96
N PRO A 161 -35.23 8.55 -26.61
CA PRO A 161 -36.65 8.21 -26.77
C PRO A 161 -37.12 7.97 -28.22
N GLN A 162 -36.38 8.49 -29.21
CA GLN A 162 -36.77 8.45 -30.63
C GLN A 162 -36.06 7.37 -31.46
N ALA A 163 -35.16 6.58 -30.86
CA ALA A 163 -34.26 5.67 -31.58
C ALA A 163 -34.33 4.22 -31.06
N TRP A 164 -35.53 3.72 -30.71
CA TRP A 164 -35.68 2.34 -30.26
C TRP A 164 -35.33 1.38 -31.40
N PRO A 165 -34.28 0.54 -31.29
CA PRO A 165 -33.98 -0.42 -32.34
C PRO A 165 -35.07 -1.51 -32.38
N ALA A 166 -35.36 -2.02 -33.57
CA ALA A 166 -36.37 -3.06 -33.80
C ALA A 166 -35.99 -4.43 -33.19
N GLU A 167 -34.72 -4.67 -32.84
CA GLU A 167 -34.24 -5.95 -32.31
C GLU A 167 -33.37 -5.72 -31.07
N GLN A 168 -33.89 -6.06 -29.88
CA GLN A 168 -33.16 -5.97 -28.61
C GLN A 168 -32.21 -7.16 -28.47
N ARG A 169 -31.02 -7.02 -29.07
CA ARG A 169 -29.95 -8.02 -28.90
C ARG A 169 -29.34 -7.92 -27.50
N SER A 170 -29.07 -9.08 -26.89
CA SER A 170 -28.30 -9.16 -25.65
C SER A 170 -26.80 -9.03 -25.93
N ALA A 171 -26.01 -8.57 -24.95
CA ALA A 171 -24.55 -8.50 -25.10
C ALA A 171 -23.94 -9.87 -25.38
N THR A 172 -24.46 -10.94 -24.78
CA THR A 172 -24.06 -12.33 -25.07
C THR A 172 -24.28 -12.69 -26.54
N ALA A 173 -25.43 -12.30 -27.10
CA ALA A 173 -25.74 -12.56 -28.51
C ALA A 173 -24.79 -11.81 -29.45
N VAL A 174 -24.50 -10.54 -29.16
CA VAL A 174 -23.55 -9.73 -29.94
C VAL A 174 -22.14 -10.31 -29.87
N ILE A 175 -21.67 -10.71 -28.68
CA ILE A 175 -20.34 -11.33 -28.53
C ILE A 175 -20.28 -12.67 -29.28
N ALA A 176 -21.32 -13.51 -29.18
CA ALA A 176 -21.39 -14.77 -29.91
C ALA A 176 -21.39 -14.54 -31.44
N ASP A 177 -22.05 -13.48 -31.91
CA ASP A 177 -22.06 -13.06 -33.31
C ASP A 177 -20.65 -12.68 -33.79
N LEU A 178 -19.95 -11.84 -33.03
CA LEU A 178 -18.56 -11.44 -33.30
C LEU A 178 -17.59 -12.62 -33.29
N VAL A 179 -17.82 -13.63 -32.44
CA VAL A 179 -17.04 -14.87 -32.45
C VAL A 179 -17.34 -15.69 -33.71
N ARG A 180 -18.61 -15.81 -34.09
CA ARG A 180 -19.05 -16.55 -35.27
C ARG A 180 -18.56 -15.93 -36.59
N THR A 181 -18.49 -14.60 -36.67
CA THR A 181 -17.95 -13.87 -37.83
C THR A 181 -16.42 -13.81 -37.84
N GLY A 182 -15.75 -14.28 -36.78
CA GLY A 182 -14.29 -14.30 -36.68
C GLY A 182 -13.66 -12.94 -36.34
N ALA A 183 -14.46 -11.97 -35.90
CA ALA A 183 -13.97 -10.71 -35.32
C ALA A 183 -13.29 -10.95 -33.96
N LEU A 184 -13.83 -11.89 -33.19
CA LEU A 184 -13.29 -12.36 -31.92
C LEU A 184 -12.99 -13.86 -31.97
N ARG A 185 -12.02 -14.29 -31.15
CA ARG A 185 -11.73 -15.70 -30.92
C ARG A 185 -11.58 -15.97 -29.44
N HIS A 186 -12.07 -17.12 -28.97
CA HIS A 186 -11.76 -17.61 -27.63
C HIS A 186 -10.26 -17.88 -27.51
N GLY A 187 -9.62 -17.13 -26.61
CA GLY A 187 -8.27 -17.35 -26.15
C GLY A 187 -8.25 -18.24 -24.91
N GLU A 188 -7.11 -18.26 -24.24
CA GLU A 188 -6.96 -18.99 -22.97
C GLU A 188 -7.56 -18.21 -21.80
N HIS A 189 -7.91 -18.91 -20.71
CA HIS A 189 -8.33 -18.32 -19.43
C HIS A 189 -9.51 -17.34 -19.50
N ASP A 190 -10.57 -17.71 -20.23
CA ASP A 190 -11.79 -16.90 -20.37
C ASP A 190 -11.54 -15.50 -20.98
N ARG A 191 -10.52 -15.41 -21.84
CA ARG A 191 -10.20 -14.20 -22.61
C ARG A 191 -10.66 -14.34 -24.05
N LEU A 192 -11.12 -13.22 -24.61
CA LEU A 192 -11.45 -13.07 -26.02
C LEU A 192 -10.37 -12.22 -26.69
N VAL A 193 -9.85 -12.73 -27.81
CA VAL A 193 -8.82 -12.07 -28.62
C VAL A 193 -9.47 -11.48 -29.86
N ARG A 194 -9.20 -10.21 -30.13
CA ARG A 194 -9.62 -9.52 -31.35
C ARG A 194 -8.77 -10.00 -32.51
N THR A 195 -9.40 -10.60 -33.51
CA THR A 195 -8.74 -11.21 -34.68
C THR A 195 -9.04 -10.49 -35.98
N ALA A 196 -10.19 -9.82 -36.09
CA ALA A 196 -10.52 -9.00 -37.24
C ALA A 196 -11.20 -7.67 -36.84
N VAL A 197 -11.03 -6.65 -37.66
CA VAL A 197 -11.59 -5.30 -37.47
C VAL A 197 -12.21 -4.77 -38.76
N PRO A 198 -13.29 -3.97 -38.69
CA PRO A 198 -13.89 -3.36 -39.86
C PRO A 198 -13.03 -2.20 -40.38
N GLU A 199 -13.15 -1.90 -41.67
CA GLU A 199 -12.56 -0.72 -42.30
C GLU A 199 -13.43 0.53 -42.07
N ARG A 200 -14.76 0.36 -42.09
CA ARG A 200 -15.75 1.42 -41.87
C ARG A 200 -16.68 1.09 -40.70
N PRO A 201 -17.14 2.07 -39.90
CA PRO A 201 -16.97 3.53 -40.02
C PRO A 201 -15.55 4.05 -39.73
N ALA A 202 -15.25 5.29 -40.15
CA ALA A 202 -13.95 5.92 -39.91
C ALA A 202 -13.74 6.21 -38.42
N ARG A 203 -12.47 6.34 -37.98
CA ARG A 203 -12.14 6.60 -36.56
C ARG A 203 -12.89 7.79 -35.97
N ALA A 204 -12.97 8.91 -36.69
CA ALA A 204 -13.69 10.10 -36.22
C ALA A 204 -15.19 9.87 -35.98
N GLU A 205 -15.83 9.05 -36.83
CA GLU A 205 -17.24 8.67 -36.68
C GLU A 205 -17.44 7.76 -35.47
N VAL A 206 -16.52 6.81 -35.25
CA VAL A 206 -16.55 5.94 -34.06
C VAL A 206 -16.39 6.76 -32.79
N LEU A 207 -15.42 7.67 -32.73
CA LEU A 207 -15.18 8.49 -31.53
C LEU A 207 -16.33 9.47 -31.24
N ALA A 208 -17.11 9.86 -32.26
CA ALA A 208 -18.31 10.68 -32.11
C ALA A 208 -19.56 9.86 -31.77
N SER A 209 -19.48 8.52 -31.75
CA SER A 209 -20.62 7.65 -31.49
C SER A 209 -20.98 7.59 -30.00
N LEU A 210 -22.26 7.37 -29.71
CA LEU A 210 -22.78 7.17 -28.36
C LEU A 210 -22.25 5.88 -27.73
N GLU A 211 -21.99 4.87 -28.55
CA GLU A 211 -21.40 3.61 -28.15
C GLU A 211 -19.97 3.80 -27.62
N TRP A 212 -19.15 4.63 -28.28
CA TRP A 212 -17.82 4.96 -27.79
C TRP A 212 -17.85 5.67 -26.43
N GLU A 213 -18.75 6.65 -26.26
CA GLU A 213 -18.92 7.38 -25.01
C GLU A 213 -19.28 6.47 -23.82
N ALA A 214 -19.92 5.33 -24.05
CA ALA A 214 -20.20 4.34 -23.01
C ALA A 214 -19.14 3.24 -22.88
N ALA A 215 -18.49 2.86 -23.98
CA ALA A 215 -17.58 1.72 -24.01
C ALA A 215 -16.34 1.95 -23.13
N LEU A 216 -15.62 3.06 -23.36
CA LEU A 216 -14.36 3.32 -22.69
C LEU A 216 -14.54 3.55 -21.17
N PRO A 217 -15.50 4.36 -20.68
CA PRO A 217 -15.72 4.49 -19.24
C PRO A 217 -16.16 3.19 -18.57
N SER A 218 -16.97 2.36 -19.24
CA SER A 218 -17.37 1.04 -18.70
C SER A 218 -16.15 0.12 -18.56
N LEU A 219 -15.29 0.09 -19.57
CA LEU A 219 -14.05 -0.69 -19.56
C LEU A 219 -13.11 -0.23 -18.43
N LEU A 220 -12.90 1.09 -18.30
CA LEU A 220 -12.09 1.66 -17.23
C LEU A 220 -12.65 1.32 -15.85
N ARG A 221 -13.98 1.44 -15.66
CA ARG A 221 -14.65 1.11 -14.41
C ARG A 221 -14.49 -0.37 -14.04
N HIS A 222 -14.66 -1.27 -15.00
CA HIS A 222 -14.46 -2.71 -14.77
C HIS A 222 -13.05 -2.99 -14.21
N HIS A 223 -12.02 -2.44 -14.86
CA HIS A 223 -10.64 -2.60 -14.42
C HIS A 223 -10.35 -1.88 -13.10
N ALA A 224 -10.89 -0.68 -12.88
CA ALA A 224 -10.77 0.05 -11.62
C ALA A 224 -11.38 -0.70 -10.45
N ASP A 225 -12.58 -1.28 -10.62
CA ASP A 225 -13.24 -2.08 -9.59
C ASP A 225 -12.46 -3.35 -9.27
N ARG A 226 -12.02 -4.10 -10.28
CA ARG A 226 -11.15 -5.27 -10.09
C ARG A 226 -9.85 -4.92 -9.38
N ALA A 227 -9.15 -3.88 -9.84
CA ALA A 227 -7.88 -3.44 -9.25
C ALA A 227 -8.06 -2.98 -7.80
N THR A 228 -9.12 -2.24 -7.49
CA THR A 228 -9.43 -1.81 -6.11
C THR A 228 -9.67 -3.01 -5.19
N ARG A 229 -10.45 -4.00 -5.64
CA ARG A 229 -10.75 -5.19 -4.83
C ARG A 229 -9.51 -6.04 -4.58
N TRP A 230 -8.70 -6.29 -5.61
CA TRP A 230 -7.45 -7.04 -5.45
C TRP A 230 -6.39 -6.29 -4.65
N ALA A 231 -6.33 -4.96 -4.75
CA ALA A 231 -5.47 -4.14 -3.90
C ALA A 231 -5.83 -4.31 -2.41
N ALA A 232 -7.12 -4.31 -2.06
CA ALA A 232 -7.59 -4.55 -0.70
C ALA A 232 -7.28 -5.99 -0.21
N ALA A 233 -7.17 -6.95 -1.12
CA ALA A 233 -6.85 -8.34 -0.79
C ALA A 233 -5.35 -8.60 -0.55
N LEU A 234 -4.46 -7.65 -0.84
CA LEU A 234 -3.00 -7.85 -0.70
C LEU A 234 -2.56 -8.02 0.77
N ASP A 235 -3.27 -7.41 1.71
CA ASP A 235 -2.99 -7.55 3.16
C ASP A 235 -3.83 -8.64 3.83
N SER A 236 -4.49 -9.48 3.03
CA SER A 236 -5.32 -10.57 3.50
C SER A 236 -4.59 -11.90 3.33
N ALA A 237 -4.21 -12.56 4.43
CA ALA A 237 -3.43 -13.81 4.40
C ALA A 237 -4.03 -14.91 3.50
N HIS A 238 -5.37 -14.98 3.38
CA HIS A 238 -6.03 -16.00 2.55
C HIS A 238 -6.08 -15.64 1.06
N LEU A 239 -6.05 -14.35 0.70
CA LEU A 239 -6.15 -13.89 -0.70
C LEU A 239 -4.87 -13.31 -1.26
N ALA A 240 -3.86 -13.02 -0.44
CA ALA A 240 -2.67 -12.30 -0.85
C ALA A 240 -1.94 -12.99 -2.02
N SER A 241 -1.84 -14.32 -1.99
CA SER A 241 -1.27 -15.08 -3.12
C SER A 241 -2.11 -14.98 -4.39
N GLY A 242 -3.44 -14.94 -4.27
CA GLY A 242 -4.35 -14.72 -5.39
C GLY A 242 -4.24 -13.30 -5.95
N ALA A 243 -4.15 -12.30 -5.07
CA ALA A 243 -3.97 -10.91 -5.42
C ALA A 243 -2.65 -10.70 -6.17
N ARG A 244 -1.55 -11.26 -5.66
CA ARG A 244 -0.25 -11.28 -6.33
C ARG A 244 -0.34 -11.87 -7.73
N ARG A 245 -0.88 -13.09 -7.86
CA ARG A 245 -1.03 -13.74 -9.19
C ARG A 245 -1.86 -12.88 -10.14
N TRP A 246 -2.92 -12.24 -9.65
CA TRP A 246 -3.72 -11.33 -10.46
C TRP A 246 -2.93 -10.11 -10.94
N PHE A 247 -2.20 -9.43 -10.05
CA PHE A 247 -1.37 -8.29 -10.44
C PHE A 247 -0.23 -8.70 -11.37
N GLU A 248 0.44 -9.82 -11.12
CA GLU A 248 1.48 -10.35 -12.02
C GLU A 248 0.94 -10.59 -13.44
N GLN A 249 -0.32 -11.01 -13.58
CA GLN A 249 -0.97 -11.25 -14.87
C GLN A 249 -1.52 -9.97 -15.54
N GLU A 250 -2.03 -9.00 -14.75
CA GLU A 250 -2.79 -7.85 -15.28
C GLU A 250 -2.04 -6.53 -15.28
N GLN A 251 -0.96 -6.36 -14.49
CA GLN A 251 -0.32 -5.05 -14.29
C GLN A 251 0.10 -4.37 -15.59
N ASP A 252 0.65 -5.12 -16.55
CA ASP A 252 1.13 -4.56 -17.82
C ASP A 252 -0.04 -4.16 -18.73
N GLN A 253 -1.16 -4.87 -18.64
CA GLN A 253 -2.39 -4.51 -19.34
C GLN A 253 -2.98 -3.22 -18.74
N LEU A 254 -3.01 -3.08 -17.41
CA LEU A 254 -3.46 -1.85 -16.74
C LEU A 254 -2.57 -0.65 -17.07
N ARG A 255 -1.25 -0.83 -17.08
CA ARG A 255 -0.28 0.19 -17.52
C ARG A 255 -0.52 0.62 -18.96
N THR A 256 -0.72 -0.34 -19.85
CA THR A 256 -1.02 -0.08 -21.26
C THR A 256 -2.35 0.66 -21.44
N LEU A 257 -3.37 0.29 -20.66
CA LEU A 257 -4.66 0.98 -20.65
C LEU A 257 -4.51 2.46 -20.33
N ILE A 258 -3.79 2.78 -19.25
CA ILE A 258 -3.56 4.16 -18.83
C ILE A 258 -2.75 4.89 -19.89
N ALA A 259 -1.65 4.31 -20.38
CA ALA A 259 -0.78 4.95 -21.36
C ALA A 259 -1.51 5.23 -22.70
N ARG A 260 -2.28 4.27 -23.22
CA ARG A 260 -3.06 4.44 -24.46
C ARG A 260 -4.20 5.44 -24.28
N THR A 261 -4.89 5.41 -23.14
CA THR A 261 -5.95 6.39 -22.84
C THR A 261 -5.36 7.79 -22.76
N ALA A 262 -4.21 7.95 -22.11
CA ALA A 262 -3.51 9.22 -22.02
C ALA A 262 -3.06 9.75 -23.39
N ALA A 263 -2.49 8.89 -24.23
CA ALA A 263 -1.98 9.27 -25.55
C ALA A 263 -3.08 9.81 -26.49
N HIS A 264 -4.31 9.32 -26.37
CA HIS A 264 -5.43 9.71 -27.23
C HIS A 264 -6.41 10.67 -26.57
N ALA A 265 -6.11 11.16 -25.36
CA ALA A 265 -7.05 11.98 -24.61
C ALA A 265 -7.43 13.30 -25.30
N ALA A 266 -6.57 13.83 -26.17
CA ALA A 266 -6.86 15.01 -26.98
C ALA A 266 -7.99 14.77 -28.00
N ASP A 267 -8.21 13.51 -28.39
CA ASP A 267 -9.26 13.13 -29.35
C ASP A 267 -10.62 12.90 -28.66
N PHE A 268 -10.68 12.95 -27.33
CA PHE A 268 -11.87 12.58 -26.57
C PHE A 268 -12.75 13.78 -26.22
N ALA A 269 -14.06 13.55 -26.20
CA ALA A 269 -15.01 14.53 -25.69
C ALA A 269 -14.75 14.82 -24.19
N PRO A 270 -14.97 16.07 -23.72
CA PRO A 270 -14.78 16.41 -22.31
C PRO A 270 -15.60 15.56 -21.33
N SER A 271 -16.83 15.19 -21.72
CA SER A 271 -17.73 14.31 -20.96
C SER A 271 -17.14 12.93 -20.71
N LEU A 272 -16.43 12.37 -21.70
CA LEU A 272 -15.76 11.08 -21.60
C LEU A 272 -14.55 11.16 -20.65
N LEU A 273 -13.76 12.24 -20.74
CA LEU A 273 -12.65 12.47 -19.82
C LEU A 273 -13.13 12.59 -18.37
N ASP A 274 -14.28 13.23 -18.15
CA ASP A 274 -14.88 13.35 -16.81
C ASP A 274 -15.22 12.00 -16.18
N ALA A 275 -15.68 11.05 -16.99
CA ALA A 275 -15.97 9.70 -16.54
C ALA A 275 -14.69 8.85 -16.38
N ALA A 276 -13.64 9.13 -17.17
CA ALA A 276 -12.41 8.36 -17.20
C ALA A 276 -11.44 8.71 -16.05
N ILE A 277 -11.28 9.99 -15.70
CA ILE A 277 -10.27 10.47 -14.74
C ILE A 277 -10.37 9.79 -13.36
N PRO A 278 -11.56 9.66 -12.74
CA PRO A 278 -11.68 9.00 -11.44
C PRO A 278 -11.29 7.51 -11.51
N GLU A 279 -11.70 6.80 -12.56
CA GLU A 279 -11.39 5.38 -12.72
C GLU A 279 -9.91 5.14 -13.01
N LEU A 280 -9.28 5.97 -13.84
CA LEU A 280 -7.83 5.96 -14.05
C LEU A 280 -7.07 6.17 -12.73
N THR A 281 -7.52 7.12 -11.91
CA THR A 281 -6.92 7.38 -10.60
C THR A 281 -7.00 6.15 -9.70
N ARG A 282 -8.14 5.44 -9.67
CA ARG A 282 -8.30 4.21 -8.89
C ARG A 282 -7.41 3.06 -9.36
N ILE A 283 -7.24 2.88 -10.67
CA ILE A 283 -6.32 1.88 -11.22
C ILE A 283 -4.88 2.21 -10.80
N VAL A 284 -4.52 3.49 -10.85
CA VAL A 284 -3.20 3.98 -10.46
C VAL A 284 -2.95 3.77 -8.97
N ASP A 285 -3.92 4.07 -8.11
CA ASP A 285 -3.83 3.83 -6.66
C ASP A 285 -3.50 2.35 -6.35
N ALA A 286 -4.18 1.43 -7.05
CA ALA A 286 -3.95 0.00 -6.89
C ALA A 286 -2.57 -0.44 -7.42
N LEU A 287 -2.14 0.11 -8.57
CA LEU A 287 -0.82 -0.16 -9.14
C LEU A 287 0.31 0.36 -8.24
N ASP A 288 0.17 1.54 -7.65
CA ASP A 288 1.15 2.10 -6.71
C ASP A 288 1.35 1.16 -5.52
N LEU A 289 0.25 0.70 -4.92
CA LEU A 289 0.29 -0.24 -3.80
C LEU A 289 0.97 -1.57 -4.17
N TRP A 290 0.72 -2.07 -5.39
CA TRP A 290 1.38 -3.26 -5.91
C TRP A 290 2.88 -3.03 -6.17
N SER A 291 3.27 -1.89 -6.74
CA SER A 291 4.66 -1.64 -7.12
C SER A 291 5.65 -1.66 -5.97
N VAL A 292 5.23 -1.23 -4.78
CA VAL A 292 6.04 -1.30 -3.55
C VAL A 292 6.31 -2.76 -3.14
N ARG A 293 5.46 -3.71 -3.57
CA ARG A 293 5.58 -5.13 -3.21
C ARG A 293 6.41 -5.95 -4.20
N ASP A 294 6.41 -5.58 -5.48
CA ASP A 294 7.10 -6.29 -6.57
C ASP A 294 8.36 -5.55 -7.08
N GLY A 295 8.56 -4.28 -6.71
CA GLY A 295 9.74 -3.49 -7.11
C GLY A 295 9.64 -2.87 -8.51
N SER A 296 8.41 -2.63 -8.96
CA SER A 296 8.08 -2.10 -10.28
C SER A 296 7.80 -0.58 -10.25
N GLU A 297 8.32 0.15 -9.27
CA GLU A 297 8.01 1.58 -9.06
C GLU A 297 8.41 2.43 -10.27
N SER A 298 9.51 2.09 -10.95
CA SER A 298 9.99 2.78 -12.15
C SER A 298 9.04 2.61 -13.35
N ALA A 299 8.54 1.40 -13.57
CA ALA A 299 7.56 1.11 -14.63
C ALA A 299 6.24 1.86 -14.39
N ASN A 300 5.79 1.91 -13.13
CA ASN A 300 4.63 2.72 -12.78
C ASN A 300 4.89 4.22 -12.93
N ARG A 301 6.08 4.71 -12.55
CA ARG A 301 6.45 6.14 -12.70
C ARG A 301 6.32 6.63 -14.14
N ALA A 302 6.68 5.81 -15.13
CA ALA A 302 6.54 6.16 -16.54
C ALA A 302 5.06 6.38 -16.94
N VAL A 303 4.16 5.49 -16.49
CA VAL A 303 2.72 5.62 -16.75
C VAL A 303 2.11 6.79 -15.97
N LEU A 304 2.56 7.01 -14.75
CA LEU A 304 2.15 8.13 -13.89
C LEU A 304 2.43 9.50 -14.52
N GLN A 305 3.52 9.64 -15.28
CA GLN A 305 3.86 10.88 -15.98
C GLN A 305 2.85 11.23 -17.08
N ALA A 306 2.09 10.26 -17.57
CA ALA A 306 1.07 10.50 -18.61
C ALA A 306 -0.23 11.10 -18.06
N LEU A 307 -0.46 11.08 -16.74
CA LEU A 307 -1.72 11.52 -16.12
C LEU A 307 -1.88 13.04 -15.93
N PRO A 308 -0.88 13.80 -15.43
CA PRO A 308 -1.06 15.24 -15.18
C PRO A 308 -1.57 16.05 -16.38
N PRO A 309 -1.16 15.79 -17.64
CA PRO A 309 -1.71 16.47 -18.81
C PRO A 309 -3.22 16.25 -19.02
N LEU A 310 -3.76 15.13 -18.53
CA LEU A 310 -5.17 14.74 -18.73
C LEU A 310 -6.12 15.40 -17.75
N ILE A 311 -5.59 15.88 -16.63
CA ILE A 311 -6.38 16.26 -15.47
C ILE A 311 -6.44 17.78 -15.40
N PRO A 312 -7.50 18.44 -15.93
CA PRO A 312 -7.62 19.88 -15.84
C PRO A 312 -7.72 20.30 -14.37
N ARG A 313 -6.69 21.04 -13.91
CA ARG A 313 -6.53 21.47 -12.52
C ARG A 313 -7.74 22.21 -11.95
N SER A 314 -8.45 22.98 -12.78
CA SER A 314 -9.63 23.74 -12.38
C SER A 314 -10.81 22.85 -11.98
N ARG A 315 -10.93 21.67 -12.60
CA ARG A 315 -12.07 20.76 -12.40
C ARG A 315 -11.75 19.62 -11.44
N TYR A 316 -10.51 19.14 -11.46
CA TYR A 316 -10.04 17.99 -10.68
C TYR A 316 -8.78 18.34 -9.87
N PRO A 317 -8.87 19.28 -8.90
CA PRO A 317 -7.71 19.75 -8.15
C PRO A 317 -7.09 18.65 -7.26
N LEU A 318 -7.91 17.72 -6.75
CA LEU A 318 -7.47 16.59 -5.93
C LEU A 318 -6.63 15.61 -6.75
N GLU A 319 -7.17 15.13 -7.86
CA GLU A 319 -6.56 14.15 -8.75
C GLU A 319 -5.29 14.73 -9.39
N TYR A 320 -5.32 16.03 -9.75
CA TYR A 320 -4.16 16.73 -10.29
C TYR A 320 -3.03 16.81 -9.26
N GLU A 321 -3.31 17.26 -8.02
CA GLU A 321 -2.29 17.32 -6.98
C GLU A 321 -1.74 15.93 -6.63
N LEU A 322 -2.58 14.91 -6.59
CA LEU A 322 -2.17 13.53 -6.36
C LEU A 322 -1.24 13.01 -7.47
N ALA A 323 -1.58 13.25 -8.74
CA ALA A 323 -0.72 12.89 -9.88
C ALA A 323 0.62 13.64 -9.87
N ARG A 324 0.62 14.91 -9.44
CA ARG A 324 1.84 15.72 -9.27
C ARG A 324 2.73 15.21 -8.14
N ILE A 325 2.15 14.80 -7.02
CA ILE A 325 2.87 14.16 -5.91
C ILE A 325 3.54 12.87 -6.41
N ARG A 326 2.78 12.00 -7.08
CA ARG A 326 3.26 10.72 -7.65
C ARG A 326 4.41 10.85 -8.64
N THR A 327 4.43 11.91 -9.42
CA THR A 327 5.47 12.17 -10.42
C THR A 327 6.73 12.83 -9.82
N GLY A 328 6.79 13.00 -8.50
CA GLY A 328 7.95 13.61 -7.82
C GLY A 328 7.99 15.13 -7.93
N HIS A 329 6.90 15.76 -8.38
CA HIS A 329 6.82 17.22 -8.53
C HIS A 329 5.62 17.80 -7.76
N PRO A 330 5.61 17.66 -6.41
CA PRO A 330 4.51 18.12 -5.59
C PRO A 330 4.28 19.62 -5.78
N VAL A 331 3.02 20.02 -5.83
CA VAL A 331 2.64 21.41 -6.05
C VAL A 331 3.12 22.28 -4.86
N PRO A 332 3.73 23.46 -5.10
CA PRO A 332 4.20 24.34 -4.03
C PRO A 332 3.06 24.84 -3.12
N THR A 333 1.94 25.23 -3.73
CA THR A 333 0.74 25.72 -3.07
C THR A 333 -0.44 24.82 -3.43
N SER A 334 -1.12 24.25 -2.43
CA SER A 334 -2.32 23.44 -2.67
C SER A 334 -3.50 24.35 -3.03
N HIS A 335 -4.17 24.06 -4.15
CA HIS A 335 -5.35 24.75 -4.66
C HIS A 335 -6.65 24.16 -4.10
N ILE A 336 -6.53 23.06 -3.38
CA ILE A 336 -7.63 22.46 -2.67
C ILE A 336 -7.99 23.35 -1.48
N SER A 337 -9.30 23.55 -1.29
CA SER A 337 -9.85 24.27 -0.14
C SER A 337 -9.25 23.76 1.18
N TRP A 338 -8.97 24.67 2.11
CA TRP A 338 -8.42 24.30 3.41
C TRP A 338 -9.36 23.41 4.24
N LEU A 339 -10.66 23.44 3.94
CA LEU A 339 -11.69 22.59 4.55
C LEU A 339 -11.80 21.19 3.91
N HIS A 340 -11.10 20.94 2.80
CA HIS A 340 -11.24 19.68 2.09
C HIS A 340 -10.62 18.53 2.89
N PRO A 341 -11.31 17.38 3.03
CA PRO A 341 -10.88 16.31 3.93
C PRO A 341 -9.52 15.70 3.56
N TYR A 342 -9.14 15.77 2.27
CA TYR A 342 -7.90 15.19 1.78
C TYR A 342 -6.70 16.15 1.77
N LYS A 343 -6.88 17.44 2.08
CA LYS A 343 -5.77 18.42 2.01
C LYS A 343 -4.61 18.04 2.92
N ALA A 344 -4.92 17.65 4.15
CA ALA A 344 -3.91 17.28 5.14
C ALA A 344 -3.13 16.03 4.71
N ALA A 345 -3.83 15.02 4.14
CA ALA A 345 -3.22 13.81 3.62
C ALA A 345 -2.31 14.07 2.42
N LEU A 346 -2.73 14.92 1.47
CA LEU A 346 -1.91 15.32 0.33
C LEU A 346 -0.66 16.08 0.77
N ALA A 347 -0.80 17.04 1.69
CA ALA A 347 0.32 17.78 2.24
C ALA A 347 1.32 16.86 2.95
N ALA A 348 0.83 15.87 3.70
CA ALA A 348 1.68 14.87 4.35
C ALA A 348 2.43 14.00 3.34
N ARG A 349 1.75 13.54 2.27
CA ARG A 349 2.40 12.78 1.19
C ARG A 349 3.46 13.59 0.46
N ALA A 350 3.16 14.86 0.15
CA ALA A 350 4.12 15.77 -0.45
C ALA A 350 5.36 15.98 0.43
N ASP A 351 5.17 16.16 1.74
CA ASP A 351 6.27 16.29 2.71
C ASP A 351 7.11 15.02 2.80
N THR A 352 6.46 13.85 2.81
CA THR A 352 7.13 12.54 2.85
C THR A 352 8.02 12.35 1.61
N LEU A 353 7.49 12.61 0.41
CA LEU A 353 8.28 12.51 -0.82
C LEU A 353 9.43 13.52 -0.87
N ARG A 354 9.24 14.74 -0.38
CA ARG A 354 10.33 15.73 -0.27
C ARG A 354 11.42 15.23 0.68
N ALA A 355 11.04 14.63 1.82
CA ALA A 355 11.99 14.03 2.74
C ALA A 355 12.79 12.92 2.06
N LEU A 356 12.11 11.99 1.37
CA LEU A 356 12.78 10.91 0.64
C LEU A 356 13.72 11.45 -0.45
N ALA A 357 13.30 12.46 -1.20
CA ALA A 357 14.13 13.08 -2.25
C ALA A 357 15.41 13.73 -1.69
N LEU A 358 15.36 14.33 -0.49
CA LEU A 358 16.53 14.87 0.21
C LEU A 358 17.52 13.77 0.62
N LEU A 359 17.02 12.56 0.91
CA LEU A 359 17.85 11.41 1.26
C LEU A 359 18.41 10.69 0.02
N GLU A 360 17.72 10.79 -1.10
CA GLU A 360 18.13 10.19 -2.37
C GLU A 360 19.18 11.04 -3.13
N SER A 361 19.13 12.37 -3.01
CA SER A 361 19.98 13.32 -3.73
C SER A 361 21.23 13.71 -2.93
N PRO A 362 22.46 13.71 -3.51
CA PRO A 362 23.58 14.42 -2.91
C PRO A 362 23.32 15.95 -2.97
N PRO A 363 23.75 16.74 -1.97
CA PRO A 363 23.50 18.18 -1.98
C PRO A 363 24.22 18.84 -3.17
N PRO A 364 23.67 19.94 -3.76
CA PRO A 364 24.16 20.47 -5.03
C PRO A 364 25.58 21.04 -5.07
N ASN A 365 26.35 21.04 -3.97
CA ASN A 365 27.59 21.82 -3.85
C ASN A 365 28.71 21.11 -3.06
N GLN A 366 29.03 19.84 -3.34
CA GLN A 366 30.32 19.28 -2.94
C GLN A 366 30.93 18.45 -4.08
N PRO A 367 32.17 18.75 -4.53
CA PRO A 367 32.83 17.96 -5.55
C PRO A 367 33.13 16.56 -5.02
N ASP A 368 32.97 15.58 -5.91
CA ASP A 368 33.06 14.14 -5.68
C ASP A 368 34.28 13.72 -4.85
N LEU A 369 34.06 13.55 -3.54
CA LEU A 369 34.93 12.68 -2.75
C LEU A 369 34.57 11.24 -3.11
N LYS A 370 35.31 10.69 -4.07
CA LYS A 370 35.46 9.25 -4.25
C LYS A 370 35.62 8.60 -2.87
N LYS A 371 34.64 7.79 -2.46
CA LYS A 371 34.78 6.85 -1.36
C LYS A 371 34.50 5.45 -1.85
N GLU A 372 35.59 4.71 -1.97
CA GLU A 372 35.61 3.26 -1.90
C GLU A 372 34.81 2.79 -0.67
N GLY A 373 33.98 1.75 -0.83
CA GLY A 373 33.49 0.97 0.30
C GLY A 373 32.42 1.60 1.18
N GLY A 374 31.27 1.95 0.60
CA GLY A 374 29.95 1.66 1.19
C GLY A 374 29.57 2.28 2.54
N GLU A 375 29.26 3.58 2.56
CA GLU A 375 28.17 4.14 3.36
C GLU A 375 27.77 5.48 2.75
N ARG A 376 26.51 5.62 2.33
CA ARG A 376 25.96 6.85 1.74
C ARG A 376 25.83 7.85 2.88
N ASN A 377 26.90 8.58 3.19
CA ASN A 377 26.93 9.53 4.30
C ASN A 377 26.08 10.76 3.92
N THR A 378 24.77 10.70 4.19
CA THR A 378 23.85 11.81 3.98
C THR A 378 24.32 13.00 4.85
N PRO A 379 24.43 14.22 4.30
CA PRO A 379 24.86 15.37 5.08
C PRO A 379 23.94 15.58 6.30
N PRO A 380 24.47 15.92 7.49
CA PRO A 380 23.66 16.12 8.69
C PRO A 380 22.49 17.08 8.48
N VAL A 381 22.71 18.15 7.71
CA VAL A 381 21.69 19.17 7.40
C VAL A 381 20.50 18.60 6.61
N ALA A 382 20.77 17.72 5.64
CA ALA A 382 19.71 17.08 4.84
C ALA A 382 18.92 16.05 5.66
N ALA A 383 19.59 15.33 6.56
CA ALA A 383 18.95 14.39 7.48
C ALA A 383 18.02 15.11 8.47
N ASP A 384 18.49 16.20 9.10
CA ASP A 384 17.68 17.00 10.02
C ASP A 384 16.43 17.59 9.33
N GLU A 385 16.56 18.04 8.08
CA GLU A 385 15.43 18.53 7.30
C GLU A 385 14.44 17.41 6.94
N ALA A 386 14.93 16.25 6.53
CA ALA A 386 14.10 15.08 6.26
C ALA A 386 13.30 14.66 7.50
N VAL A 387 13.93 14.63 8.68
CA VAL A 387 13.24 14.36 9.96
C VAL A 387 12.13 15.39 10.21
N ARG A 388 12.42 16.69 10.07
CA ARG A 388 11.40 17.75 10.25
C ARG A 388 10.22 17.58 9.31
N LEU A 389 10.47 17.23 8.04
CA LEU A 389 9.43 16.99 7.04
C LEU A 389 8.58 15.78 7.39
N LEU A 390 9.19 14.66 7.79
CA LEU A 390 8.46 13.44 8.17
C LEU A 390 7.65 13.63 9.46
N GLU A 391 8.18 14.32 10.47
CA GLU A 391 7.39 14.64 11.66
C GLU A 391 6.19 15.54 11.32
N ARG A 392 6.39 16.50 10.42
CA ARG A 392 5.32 17.37 9.94
C ARG A 392 4.27 16.58 9.16
N ALA A 393 4.69 15.63 8.32
CA ALA A 393 3.82 14.71 7.62
C ALA A 393 3.00 13.88 8.60
N TRP A 394 3.66 13.23 9.57
CA TRP A 394 3.01 12.42 10.60
C TRP A 394 1.99 13.20 11.45
N ARG A 395 2.28 14.46 11.79
CA ARG A 395 1.33 15.34 12.49
C ARG A 395 0.11 15.72 11.64
N ARG A 396 0.28 15.83 10.31
CA ARG A 396 -0.79 16.19 9.36
C ARG A 396 -1.65 15.00 8.94
N LEU A 397 -1.13 13.78 9.01
CA LEU A 397 -1.88 12.60 8.63
C LEU A 397 -3.14 12.46 9.50
N PRO A 398 -4.31 12.26 8.87
CA PRO A 398 -5.52 11.98 9.62
C PRO A 398 -5.42 10.58 10.22
N ARG A 399 -5.99 10.36 11.41
CA ARG A 399 -6.12 9.03 12.06
C ARG A 399 -6.75 7.93 11.19
N ARG A 400 -7.28 8.26 10.01
CA ARG A 400 -7.84 7.30 9.05
C ARG A 400 -6.77 6.69 8.14
N ASP A 401 -5.63 7.34 7.95
CA ASP A 401 -4.53 6.88 7.10
C ASP A 401 -3.49 6.15 7.94
N VAL A 402 -3.88 4.98 8.47
CA VAL A 402 -3.02 4.16 9.35
C VAL A 402 -1.74 3.79 8.61
N ALA A 403 -1.85 3.27 7.38
CA ALA A 403 -0.70 2.87 6.57
C ALA A 403 0.27 4.04 6.34
N GLY A 404 -0.25 5.25 6.06
CA GLY A 404 0.59 6.45 5.95
C GLY A 404 1.27 6.83 7.27
N GLU A 405 0.59 6.73 8.41
CA GLU A 405 1.18 7.04 9.72
C GLU A 405 2.26 6.02 10.12
N VAL A 406 2.00 4.74 9.88
CA VAL A 406 2.96 3.64 10.09
C VAL A 406 4.18 3.84 9.21
N GLY A 407 4.01 4.12 7.91
CA GLY A 407 5.11 4.40 7.00
C GLY A 407 5.98 5.57 7.46
N ALA A 408 5.38 6.71 7.82
CA ALA A 408 6.12 7.88 8.29
C ALA A 408 6.90 7.60 9.60
N LEU A 409 6.33 6.81 10.52
CA LEU A 409 7.00 6.41 11.76
C LEU A 409 8.18 5.46 11.50
N ILE A 410 8.04 4.53 10.55
CA ILE A 410 9.13 3.64 10.13
C ILE A 410 10.26 4.46 9.49
N ASP A 411 9.94 5.39 8.58
CA ASP A 411 10.93 6.25 7.94
C ASP A 411 11.70 7.11 8.96
N LEU A 412 10.99 7.68 9.95
CA LEU A 412 11.61 8.37 11.09
C LEU A 412 12.51 7.42 11.90
N GLY A 413 12.05 6.20 12.17
CA GLY A 413 12.83 5.17 12.84
C GLY A 413 14.13 4.88 12.09
N VAL A 414 14.07 4.64 10.78
CA VAL A 414 15.23 4.40 9.91
C VAL A 414 16.22 5.57 9.95
N LEU A 415 15.73 6.81 9.90
CA LEU A 415 16.61 7.99 9.99
C LEU A 415 17.32 8.08 11.33
N HIS A 416 16.61 7.88 12.44
CA HIS A 416 17.24 7.89 13.76
C HIS A 416 18.20 6.72 13.97
N LEU A 417 18.00 5.57 13.31
CA LEU A 417 18.99 4.49 13.28
C LEU A 417 20.27 4.91 12.57
N ARG A 418 20.18 5.61 11.43
CA ARG A 418 21.34 6.14 10.71
C ARG A 418 22.12 7.17 11.53
N GLU A 419 21.42 7.95 12.37
CA GLU A 419 22.02 8.90 13.31
C GLU A 419 22.61 8.24 14.57
N GLY A 420 22.44 6.93 14.77
CA GLY A 420 22.83 6.22 16.00
C GLY A 420 21.93 6.49 17.21
N ARG A 421 20.81 7.20 17.04
CA ARG A 421 19.84 7.52 18.10
C ARG A 421 18.89 6.34 18.35
N LEU A 422 19.44 5.21 18.81
CA LEU A 422 18.72 3.94 18.94
C LEU A 422 17.48 4.01 19.86
N GLY A 423 17.50 4.83 20.91
CA GLY A 423 16.36 5.01 21.80
C GLY A 423 15.16 5.66 21.09
N VAL A 424 15.40 6.76 20.37
CA VAL A 424 14.35 7.44 19.61
C VAL A 424 13.83 6.55 18.48
N ALA A 425 14.73 5.84 17.78
CA ALA A 425 14.35 4.89 16.75
C ALA A 425 13.42 3.81 17.29
N ARG A 426 13.73 3.25 18.47
CA ARG A 426 12.88 2.28 19.16
C ARG A 426 11.47 2.83 19.38
N ASP A 427 11.36 4.02 19.97
CA ASP A 427 10.06 4.63 20.28
C ASP A 427 9.20 4.81 19.03
N ARG A 428 9.81 5.23 17.90
CA ARG A 428 9.10 5.37 16.63
C ARG A 428 8.65 4.03 16.06
N LEU A 429 9.52 3.01 16.10
CA LEU A 429 9.21 1.67 15.58
C LEU A 429 8.17 0.94 16.43
N ASP A 430 8.23 1.07 17.75
CA ASP A 430 7.22 0.52 18.66
C ASP A 430 5.86 1.21 18.45
N ALA A 431 5.84 2.53 18.28
CA ALA A 431 4.62 3.25 17.92
C ALA A 431 4.05 2.80 16.55
N ALA A 432 4.92 2.60 15.55
CA ALA A 432 4.51 2.10 14.24
C ALA A 432 3.88 0.71 14.32
N ARG A 433 4.52 -0.20 15.06
CA ARG A 433 4.02 -1.58 15.26
C ARG A 433 2.66 -1.60 15.94
N VAL A 434 2.51 -0.90 17.06
CA VAL A 434 1.24 -0.84 17.81
C VAL A 434 0.12 -0.25 16.94
N LEU A 435 0.43 0.80 16.17
CA LEU A 435 -0.54 1.41 15.27
C LEU A 435 -0.95 0.48 14.13
N ALA A 436 0.01 -0.24 13.54
CA ALA A 436 -0.23 -1.20 12.47
C ALA A 436 -1.07 -2.40 12.95
N GLU A 437 -0.76 -2.95 14.12
CA GLU A 437 -1.54 -4.03 14.75
C GLU A 437 -2.98 -3.59 15.03
N ALA A 438 -3.17 -2.39 15.61
CA ALA A 438 -4.49 -1.84 15.88
C ALA A 438 -5.28 -1.51 14.61
N GLY A 439 -4.60 -1.06 13.56
CA GLY A 439 -5.20 -0.66 12.30
C GLY A 439 -5.35 -1.78 11.26
N ARG A 440 -4.99 -3.03 11.62
CA ARG A 440 -5.00 -4.20 10.72
C ARG A 440 -4.15 -4.02 9.46
N ASP A 441 -2.95 -3.46 9.63
CA ASP A 441 -1.92 -3.33 8.60
C ASP A 441 -0.78 -4.35 8.86
N PRO A 442 -0.93 -5.62 8.45
CA PRO A 442 0.05 -6.67 8.74
C PRO A 442 1.38 -6.43 8.00
N ALA A 443 1.36 -5.83 6.80
CA ALA A 443 2.58 -5.49 6.08
C ALA A 443 3.37 -4.38 6.78
N GLY A 444 2.70 -3.34 7.27
CA GLY A 444 3.29 -2.29 8.08
C GLY A 444 3.84 -2.80 9.42
N ALA A 445 3.11 -3.70 10.09
CA ALA A 445 3.58 -4.34 11.32
C ALA A 445 4.85 -5.17 11.08
N ALA A 446 4.88 -5.97 10.01
CA ALA A 446 6.06 -6.74 9.61
C ALA A 446 7.25 -5.82 9.30
N HIS A 447 7.01 -4.68 8.65
CA HIS A 447 8.07 -3.72 8.32
C HIS A 447 8.66 -3.08 9.59
N ALA A 448 7.83 -2.68 10.55
CA ALA A 448 8.30 -2.15 11.83
C ALA A 448 9.13 -3.19 12.62
N VAL A 449 8.71 -4.46 12.61
CA VAL A 449 9.44 -5.57 13.24
C VAL A 449 10.77 -5.84 12.51
N GLU A 450 10.77 -5.85 11.18
CA GLU A 450 11.96 -5.99 10.35
C GLU A 450 13.01 -4.90 10.68
N THR A 451 12.59 -3.63 10.70
CA THR A 451 13.45 -2.50 11.03
C THR A 451 13.92 -2.53 12.49
N SER A 452 13.08 -3.02 13.42
CA SER A 452 13.50 -3.26 14.80
C SER A 452 14.61 -4.31 14.88
N GLY A 453 14.61 -5.30 14.00
CA GLY A 453 15.72 -6.25 13.90
C GLY A 453 17.05 -5.58 13.53
N VAL A 454 17.02 -4.61 12.60
CA VAL A 454 18.21 -3.79 12.25
C VAL A 454 18.70 -3.00 13.46
N MET A 455 17.78 -2.38 14.20
CA MET A 455 18.11 -1.67 15.45
C MET A 455 18.78 -2.59 16.48
N TRP A 456 18.21 -3.77 16.74
CA TRP A 456 18.77 -4.73 17.70
C TRP A 456 20.15 -5.21 17.26
N TRP A 457 20.36 -5.41 15.96
CA TRP A 457 21.65 -5.77 15.41
C TRP A 457 22.70 -4.68 15.65
N ALA A 458 22.35 -3.42 15.38
CA ALA A 458 23.22 -2.26 15.64
C ALA A 458 23.56 -2.10 17.13
N ARG A 459 22.66 -2.51 18.03
CA ARG A 459 22.88 -2.54 19.49
C ARG A 459 23.72 -3.74 19.97
N GLY A 460 24.07 -4.68 19.09
CA GLY A 460 24.78 -5.91 19.42
C GLY A 460 23.91 -7.05 19.96
N GLU A 461 22.59 -6.86 20.04
CA GLU A 461 21.62 -7.83 20.54
C GLU A 461 21.20 -8.84 19.44
N ARG A 462 22.18 -9.60 18.94
CA ARG A 462 22.05 -10.48 17.76
C ARG A 462 20.88 -11.46 17.84
N ARG A 463 20.65 -12.09 19.00
CA ARG A 463 19.52 -13.03 19.18
C ARG A 463 18.16 -12.36 18.98
N ARG A 464 17.98 -11.12 19.47
CA ARG A 464 16.73 -10.38 19.28
C ARG A 464 16.56 -9.96 17.82
N ALA A 465 17.64 -9.52 17.18
CA ALA A 465 17.62 -9.16 15.76
C ALA A 465 17.15 -10.32 14.86
N LEU A 466 17.75 -11.50 15.05
CA LEU A 466 17.40 -12.70 14.27
C LEU A 466 15.92 -13.09 14.47
N ARG A 467 15.41 -13.06 15.71
CA ARG A 467 13.99 -13.32 16.00
C ARG A 467 13.06 -12.31 15.34
N SER A 468 13.40 -11.02 15.41
CA SER A 468 12.62 -9.98 14.72
C SER A 468 12.55 -10.24 13.22
N TRP A 469 13.67 -10.55 12.56
CA TRP A 469 13.66 -10.87 11.14
C TRP A 469 12.94 -12.19 10.80
N GLN A 470 13.00 -13.21 11.66
CA GLN A 470 12.20 -14.44 11.51
C GLN A 470 10.68 -14.16 11.58
N ARG A 471 10.26 -13.33 12.54
CA ARG A 471 8.86 -12.95 12.71
C ARG A 471 8.36 -12.14 11.52
N ALA A 472 9.14 -11.14 11.06
CA ALA A 472 8.82 -10.38 9.85
C ALA A 472 8.76 -11.29 8.62
N LEU A 473 9.71 -12.23 8.46
CA LEU A 473 9.73 -13.20 7.37
C LEU A 473 8.46 -14.06 7.36
N ARG A 474 8.02 -14.54 8.52
CA ARG A 474 6.77 -15.33 8.65
C ARG A 474 5.58 -14.55 8.11
N THR A 475 5.38 -13.32 8.59
CA THR A 475 4.27 -12.48 8.15
C THR A 475 4.36 -12.13 6.66
N TYR A 476 5.55 -11.78 6.14
CA TYR A 476 5.69 -11.51 4.71
C TYR A 476 5.46 -12.75 3.84
N ARG A 477 5.75 -13.95 4.34
CA ARG A 477 5.39 -15.21 3.65
C ARG A 477 3.88 -15.46 3.64
N GLU A 478 3.20 -15.19 4.75
CA GLU A 478 1.73 -15.27 4.83
C GLU A 478 1.05 -14.29 3.87
N LEU A 479 1.64 -13.10 3.68
CA LEU A 479 1.15 -12.06 2.77
C LEU A 479 1.68 -12.21 1.33
N ASP A 480 2.44 -13.25 1.02
CA ASP A 480 3.12 -13.42 -0.28
C ASP A 480 3.87 -12.15 -0.75
N HIS A 481 4.43 -11.39 0.19
CA HIS A 481 5.06 -10.10 -0.05
C HIS A 481 6.53 -10.30 -0.46
N ARG A 482 6.72 -10.54 -1.76
CA ARG A 482 8.00 -10.83 -2.40
C ARG A 482 9.20 -9.99 -1.93
N LEU A 483 9.11 -8.66 -1.98
CA LEU A 483 10.22 -7.79 -1.55
C LEU A 483 10.49 -7.83 -0.04
N GLY A 484 9.46 -7.93 0.81
CA GLY A 484 9.62 -8.08 2.26
C GLY A 484 10.32 -9.38 2.64
N ILE A 485 9.97 -10.48 1.96
CA ILE A 485 10.68 -11.78 2.08
C ILE A 485 12.15 -11.61 1.71
N ALA A 486 12.44 -10.95 0.59
CA ALA A 486 13.81 -10.74 0.13
C ALA A 486 14.65 -9.94 1.13
N ARG A 487 14.11 -8.85 1.70
CA ARG A 487 14.83 -8.07 2.72
C ARG A 487 15.10 -8.90 3.98
N CYS A 488 14.13 -9.67 4.47
CA CYS A 488 14.34 -10.54 5.62
C CYS A 488 15.42 -11.61 5.36
N LEU A 489 15.40 -12.25 4.19
CA LEU A 489 16.44 -13.22 3.80
C LEU A 489 17.81 -12.56 3.67
N GLN A 490 17.88 -11.33 3.16
CA GLN A 490 19.12 -10.55 3.12
C GLN A 490 19.68 -10.36 4.53
N HIS A 491 18.85 -9.90 5.48
CA HIS A 491 19.26 -9.66 6.85
C HIS A 491 19.73 -10.93 7.56
N LEU A 492 18.93 -12.01 7.49
CA LEU A 492 19.26 -13.30 8.10
C LEU A 492 20.52 -13.92 7.48
N GLY A 493 20.61 -13.91 6.15
CA GLY A 493 21.76 -14.44 5.41
C GLY A 493 23.04 -13.68 5.74
N SER A 494 23.01 -12.35 5.67
CA SER A 494 24.19 -11.53 6.01
C SER A 494 24.63 -11.72 7.46
N ALA A 495 23.66 -11.82 8.38
CA ALA A 495 23.93 -12.00 9.80
C ALA A 495 24.63 -13.34 10.08
N LEU A 496 24.19 -14.43 9.45
CA LEU A 496 24.81 -15.75 9.63
C LEU A 496 26.15 -15.89 8.90
N VAL A 497 26.39 -15.16 7.81
CA VAL A 497 27.73 -15.13 7.19
C VAL A 497 28.73 -14.47 8.14
N ILE A 498 28.34 -13.38 8.83
CA ILE A 498 29.21 -12.67 9.79
C ILE A 498 29.33 -13.41 11.13
N ALA A 499 28.22 -13.94 11.63
CA ALA A 499 28.10 -14.53 12.97
C ALA A 499 27.45 -15.92 12.92
N PRO A 500 28.11 -16.92 12.30
CA PRO A 500 27.55 -18.25 12.09
C PRO A 500 27.32 -19.03 13.38
N GLU A 501 27.92 -18.63 14.50
CA GLU A 501 27.66 -19.20 15.83
C GLU A 501 26.20 -19.05 16.30
N TYR A 502 25.43 -18.15 15.68
CA TYR A 502 23.99 -18.02 15.93
C TYR A 502 23.13 -18.94 15.05
N GLY A 503 23.75 -19.80 14.22
CA GLY A 503 23.06 -20.69 13.29
C GLY A 503 22.01 -21.60 13.93
N ALA A 504 22.26 -22.08 15.15
CA ALA A 504 21.34 -22.93 15.90
C ALA A 504 19.97 -22.28 16.21
N LEU A 505 19.85 -20.95 16.09
CA LEU A 505 18.55 -20.27 16.24
C LEU A 505 17.65 -20.41 15.00
N LEU A 506 18.25 -20.63 13.83
CA LEU A 506 17.57 -20.61 12.53
C LEU A 506 17.60 -21.97 11.82
N LEU A 507 18.46 -22.87 12.28
CA LEU A 507 18.73 -24.18 11.71
C LEU A 507 18.79 -25.21 12.86
N PRO A 508 18.63 -26.51 12.59
CA PRO A 508 18.74 -27.54 13.63
C PRO A 508 20.07 -27.45 14.40
N GLU A 509 20.05 -27.80 15.69
CA GLU A 509 21.19 -27.62 16.60
C GLU A 509 22.47 -28.34 16.11
N ASP A 510 22.35 -29.44 15.37
CA ASP A 510 23.47 -30.23 14.85
C ASP A 510 24.12 -29.65 13.56
N THR A 511 23.78 -28.42 13.17
CA THR A 511 24.29 -27.83 11.92
C THR A 511 25.69 -27.23 12.12
N ASP A 512 26.70 -27.82 11.48
CA ASP A 512 28.07 -27.30 11.48
C ASP A 512 28.17 -25.87 10.89
N ARG A 513 29.14 -25.09 11.38
CA ARG A 513 29.41 -23.70 10.98
C ARG A 513 29.53 -23.53 9.47
N ALA A 514 30.20 -24.45 8.77
CA ALA A 514 30.32 -24.36 7.32
C ALA A 514 28.96 -24.54 6.63
N GLN A 515 28.12 -25.43 7.16
CA GLN A 515 26.77 -25.64 6.65
C GLN A 515 25.85 -24.46 6.94
N VAL A 516 25.97 -23.81 8.10
CA VAL A 516 25.26 -22.57 8.43
C VAL A 516 25.55 -21.49 7.38
N VAL A 517 26.83 -21.27 7.04
CA VAL A 517 27.24 -20.29 6.03
C VAL A 517 26.73 -20.67 4.63
N ARG A 518 26.75 -21.96 4.27
CA ARG A 518 26.16 -22.43 3.00
C ARG A 518 24.66 -22.17 2.91
N GLN A 519 23.90 -22.46 3.97
CA GLN A 519 22.46 -22.18 4.01
C GLN A 519 22.18 -20.67 3.92
N ALA A 520 22.96 -19.86 4.63
CA ALA A 520 22.89 -18.41 4.55
C ALA A 520 23.14 -17.89 3.12
N ALA A 521 24.13 -18.46 2.41
CA ALA A 521 24.39 -18.13 1.01
C ALA A 521 23.21 -18.48 0.08
N GLY A 522 22.51 -19.59 0.34
CA GLY A 522 21.27 -19.95 -0.36
C GLY A 522 20.13 -18.96 -0.13
N TRP A 523 19.98 -18.45 1.10
CA TRP A 523 19.01 -17.39 1.40
C TRP A 523 19.32 -16.07 0.68
N LEU A 524 20.61 -15.71 0.60
CA LEU A 524 21.06 -14.55 -0.15
C LEU A 524 20.82 -14.72 -1.66
N ALA A 525 21.02 -15.93 -2.20
CA ALA A 525 20.70 -16.26 -3.59
C ALA A 525 19.22 -16.08 -3.90
N GLU A 526 18.36 -16.55 -2.98
CA GLU A 526 16.92 -16.39 -3.12
C GLU A 526 16.48 -14.93 -2.98
N CYS A 527 17.10 -14.16 -2.08
CA CYS A 527 16.89 -12.71 -2.02
C CYS A 527 17.15 -12.06 -3.39
N GLU A 528 18.27 -12.36 -4.04
CA GLU A 528 18.60 -11.86 -5.38
C GLU A 528 17.55 -12.28 -6.42
N ARG A 529 17.08 -13.54 -6.35
CA ARG A 529 16.03 -14.05 -7.24
C ARG A 529 14.71 -13.29 -7.04
N LEU A 530 14.31 -13.05 -5.80
CA LEU A 530 13.09 -12.34 -5.45
C LEU A 530 13.19 -10.85 -5.82
N ARG A 531 14.38 -10.23 -5.85
CA ARG A 531 14.54 -8.82 -6.23
C ARG A 531 14.65 -8.57 -7.73
N ARG A 532 14.66 -9.60 -8.59
CA ARG A 532 14.86 -9.44 -10.04
C ARG A 532 13.96 -8.35 -10.64
N HIS A 533 14.60 -7.20 -10.90
CA HIS A 533 14.22 -6.15 -11.84
C HIS A 533 14.10 -6.72 -13.27
N PRO A 534 13.51 -5.98 -14.24
CA PRO A 534 13.47 -6.39 -15.64
C PRO A 534 14.81 -6.93 -16.15
N PRO A 535 14.80 -7.92 -17.07
CA PRO A 535 16.02 -8.58 -17.53
C PRO A 535 17.00 -7.53 -18.08
N GLY A 536 18.20 -7.45 -17.47
CA GLY A 536 19.30 -6.58 -17.91
C GLY A 536 19.83 -5.59 -16.87
N HIS A 537 19.20 -5.42 -15.70
CA HIS A 537 19.74 -4.60 -14.60
C HIS A 537 20.39 -5.49 -13.53
N HIS A 538 21.69 -5.73 -13.64
CA HIS A 538 22.50 -6.12 -12.48
C HIS A 538 22.71 -4.87 -11.64
N ASP A 539 22.29 -4.89 -10.38
CA ASP A 539 22.73 -3.89 -9.41
C ASP A 539 24.01 -4.42 -8.72
N PRO A 540 25.21 -3.99 -9.16
CA PRO A 540 26.48 -4.38 -8.53
C PRO A 540 26.61 -3.87 -7.08
N THR A 541 25.64 -3.11 -6.56
CA THR A 541 25.59 -2.65 -5.16
C THR A 541 24.68 -3.49 -4.26
N CYS A 542 24.08 -4.57 -4.77
CA CYS A 542 23.25 -5.46 -3.96
C CYS A 542 24.07 -6.06 -2.79
N LEU A 543 23.68 -5.71 -1.56
CA LEU A 543 24.34 -6.21 -0.34
C LEU A 543 24.36 -7.74 -0.28
N ALA A 544 23.33 -8.41 -0.81
CA ALA A 544 23.28 -9.87 -0.85
C ALA A 544 24.48 -10.47 -1.61
N SER A 545 24.83 -9.91 -2.77
CA SER A 545 25.96 -10.38 -3.59
C SER A 545 27.29 -10.25 -2.84
N ARG A 546 27.51 -9.12 -2.15
CA ARG A 546 28.71 -8.92 -1.32
C ARG A 546 28.82 -9.97 -0.21
N TYR A 547 27.71 -10.27 0.47
CA TYR A 547 27.72 -11.30 1.52
C TYR A 547 27.84 -12.72 0.96
N ARG A 548 27.39 -12.97 -0.28
CA ARG A 548 27.65 -14.24 -0.97
C ARG A 548 29.12 -14.40 -1.31
N ASP A 549 29.81 -13.34 -1.72
CA ASP A 549 31.26 -13.37 -1.95
C ASP A 549 32.03 -13.65 -0.66
N LEU A 550 31.62 -13.04 0.46
CA LEU A 550 32.17 -13.35 1.79
C LEU A 550 31.91 -14.80 2.20
N ALA A 551 30.70 -15.32 1.94
CA ALA A 551 30.39 -16.73 2.19
C ALA A 551 31.29 -17.65 1.35
N ARG A 552 31.52 -17.32 0.07
CA ARG A 552 32.39 -18.09 -0.83
C ARG A 552 33.82 -18.15 -0.30
N ALA A 553 34.34 -17.02 0.20
CA ALA A 553 35.66 -16.96 0.80
C ALA A 553 35.77 -17.81 2.08
N ALA A 554 34.67 -17.96 2.84
CA ALA A 554 34.67 -18.70 4.10
C ALA A 554 34.53 -20.23 3.94
N VAL A 555 33.77 -20.72 2.96
CA VAL A 555 33.46 -22.16 2.82
C VAL A 555 33.81 -22.79 1.46
N GLY A 556 34.32 -22.00 0.51
CA GLY A 556 34.65 -22.47 -0.85
C GLY A 556 33.43 -22.63 -1.78
N GLU A 557 33.69 -23.05 -3.02
CA GLU A 557 32.67 -23.38 -4.04
C GLU A 557 32.41 -24.91 -4.07
N PRO A 558 31.20 -25.38 -4.46
CA PRO A 558 30.05 -24.61 -4.97
C PRO A 558 29.08 -24.11 -3.88
N LEU A 559 28.69 -22.83 -3.96
CA LEU A 559 27.61 -22.27 -3.13
C LEU A 559 26.20 -22.58 -3.70
N PRO A 560 25.17 -22.70 -2.85
CA PRO A 560 23.79 -22.90 -3.31
C PRO A 560 23.28 -21.72 -4.15
N THR A 561 22.46 -22.02 -5.16
CA THR A 561 21.81 -21.04 -6.04
C THR A 561 20.37 -20.72 -5.62
N GLY A 562 19.87 -21.38 -4.57
CA GLY A 562 18.55 -21.16 -3.98
C GLY A 562 18.49 -21.67 -2.55
N ILE A 563 17.29 -21.66 -1.96
CA ILE A 563 17.07 -22.14 -0.59
C ILE A 563 16.98 -23.67 -0.57
N ASP A 564 17.94 -24.32 0.10
CA ASP A 564 17.80 -25.74 0.43
C ASP A 564 16.85 -25.92 1.62
N ARG A 565 17.03 -25.10 2.67
CA ARG A 565 16.18 -25.09 3.86
C ARG A 565 15.84 -23.66 4.26
N TRP A 566 14.55 -23.39 4.46
CA TRP A 566 14.10 -22.11 4.98
C TRP A 566 14.55 -21.94 6.45
N PRO A 567 14.80 -20.69 6.90
CA PRO A 567 15.02 -20.42 8.33
C PRO A 567 13.85 -20.99 9.14
N SER A 568 14.15 -21.66 10.26
CA SER A 568 13.13 -22.17 11.17
C SER A 568 12.20 -21.05 11.63
N ALA A 569 10.93 -21.39 11.82
CA ALA A 569 10.01 -20.48 12.48
C ALA A 569 10.40 -20.35 13.96
N GLU A 570 10.30 -19.14 14.51
CA GLU A 570 10.38 -18.94 15.96
C GLU A 570 9.42 -19.93 16.67
N PRO A 571 9.88 -20.72 17.65
CA PRO A 571 8.98 -21.61 18.40
C PRO A 571 7.92 -20.74 19.09
N ASP A 572 6.63 -21.10 18.94
CA ASP A 572 5.51 -20.24 19.33
C ASP A 572 5.40 -19.94 20.84
N HIS A 573 6.32 -20.41 21.67
CA HIS A 573 6.31 -20.19 23.12
C HIS A 573 7.73 -20.09 23.70
N LEU A 574 8.02 -18.98 24.36
CA LEU A 574 8.67 -18.89 25.68
C LEU A 574 8.24 -17.60 26.38
#